data_AF-A0A100XXF9-F1
#
_entry.id   AF-A0A100XXF9-F1
#
_cell.length_a   1.000
_cell.length_b   1.000
_cell.length_c   1.000
_cell.angle_alpha   90.00
_cell.angle_beta   90.00
_cell.angle_gamma   90.00
#
_symmetry.space_group_name_H-M   'P 1'
#
loop_
_entity.id
_entity.type
_entity.pdbx_description
1 polymer ?
#
loop_
_entity_poly.entity_id
_entity_poly.type
_entity_poly.pdbx_seq_one_letter_code
_entity_poly.pdbx_strand_id
1 'polypeptide(L)'
;MKIIKIPSKDSVGVITVGTPLEVEPDIEVKPRKGELVLWVSNPNTVKVEIDNEIELYEYIGFWQKLDPEIVFLNRRIVLIPGETIEQRIPVDLPPGRYKVVKFAYVKGAKIGVEKEFTVR
;
A
#
# COMPACT_ATOMS: atom_id res chain seq x y z
N MET A 1 24.66 -16.88 13.59
CA MET A 1 23.25 -17.21 13.87
C MET A 1 22.65 -17.88 12.65
N LYS A 2 22.05 -19.07 12.80
CA LYS A 2 21.54 -19.88 11.70
C LYS A 2 20.01 -19.88 11.80
N ILE A 3 19.34 -19.07 11.00
CA ILE A 3 17.87 -19.05 10.91
C ILE A 3 17.49 -20.06 9.82
N ILE A 4 17.02 -21.22 10.24
CA ILE A 4 16.43 -22.24 9.36
C ILE A 4 14.93 -22.01 9.39
N LYS A 5 14.32 -21.67 8.25
CA LYS A 5 12.86 -21.55 8.13
C LYS A 5 12.32 -22.71 7.29
N ILE A 6 11.35 -23.39 7.89
CA ILE A 6 10.63 -24.59 7.46
C ILE A 6 9.94 -24.33 6.11
N PRO A 7 9.92 -25.29 5.15
CA PRO A 7 9.48 -25.03 3.79
C PRO A 7 7.94 -25.01 3.69
N SER A 8 7.35 -23.83 3.61
CA SER A 8 6.14 -23.63 2.81
C SER A 8 6.55 -23.63 1.34
N LYS A 9 5.68 -24.09 0.43
CA LYS A 9 5.90 -24.18 -1.03
C LYS A 9 6.00 -22.80 -1.70
N ASP A 10 6.78 -21.89 -1.14
CA ASP A 10 7.09 -20.60 -1.73
C ASP A 10 8.28 -20.82 -2.65
N SER A 11 8.03 -20.70 -3.96
CA SER A 11 9.10 -20.59 -4.95
C SER A 11 9.92 -19.34 -4.64
N VAL A 12 11.07 -19.53 -4.00
CA VAL A 12 12.02 -18.46 -3.68
C VAL A 12 12.69 -18.02 -4.97
N GLY A 13 12.15 -16.97 -5.60
CA GLY A 13 12.88 -16.21 -6.60
C GLY A 13 13.93 -15.36 -5.89
N VAL A 14 15.20 -15.53 -6.21
CA VAL A 14 16.27 -14.62 -5.75
C VAL A 14 16.13 -13.34 -6.56
N ILE A 15 15.61 -12.29 -5.93
CA ILE A 15 15.65 -10.94 -6.50
C ILE A 15 17.03 -10.37 -6.18
N THR A 16 17.86 -10.23 -7.20
CA THR A 16 19.15 -9.55 -7.10
C THR A 16 18.92 -8.11 -6.64
N VAL A 17 19.67 -7.68 -5.61
CA VAL A 17 19.69 -6.30 -5.13
C VAL A 17 19.98 -5.37 -6.31
N GLY A 18 19.03 -4.52 -6.68
CA GLY A 18 19.17 -3.55 -7.78
C GLY A 18 18.28 -3.79 -9.00
N THR A 19 17.49 -4.87 -9.07
CA THR A 19 16.45 -5.00 -10.10
C THR A 19 15.19 -4.26 -9.63
N PRO A 20 14.79 -3.13 -10.25
CA PRO A 20 13.50 -2.53 -9.94
C PRO A 20 12.42 -3.54 -10.31
N LEU A 21 11.58 -3.91 -9.36
CA LEU A 21 10.32 -4.56 -9.67
C LEU A 21 9.50 -3.50 -10.41
N GLU A 22 9.42 -3.59 -11.73
CA GLU A 22 8.65 -2.69 -12.62
C GLU A 22 7.14 -2.84 -12.44
N VAL A 23 6.66 -3.01 -11.21
CA VAL A 23 5.25 -3.19 -10.90
C VAL A 23 4.86 -2.20 -9.84
N GLU A 24 4.28 -1.09 -10.30
CA GLU A 24 3.85 0.03 -9.49
C GLU A 24 2.33 0.16 -9.61
N PRO A 25 1.56 -0.26 -8.60
CA PRO A 25 0.17 0.13 -8.47
C PRO A 25 0.06 1.65 -8.42
N ASP A 26 -0.91 2.21 -9.13
CA ASP A 26 -1.19 3.64 -9.03
C ASP A 26 -2.18 3.89 -7.89
N ILE A 27 -1.95 4.97 -7.15
CA ILE A 27 -2.78 5.37 -6.01
C ILE A 27 -3.23 6.81 -6.22
N GLU A 28 -4.53 6.98 -6.32
CA GLU A 28 -5.20 8.27 -6.23
C GLU A 28 -5.84 8.42 -4.85
N VAL A 29 -5.62 9.55 -4.19
CA VAL A 29 -6.13 9.83 -2.84
C VAL A 29 -7.01 11.08 -2.90
N LYS A 30 -8.26 10.97 -2.44
CA LYS A 30 -9.16 12.12 -2.26
C LYS A 30 -9.59 12.21 -0.81
N PRO A 31 -9.06 13.19 -0.05
CA PRO A 31 -9.59 13.47 1.28
C PRO A 31 -10.99 14.06 1.16
N ARG A 32 -11.89 13.59 2.02
CA ARG A 32 -13.24 14.11 2.21
C ARG A 32 -13.48 14.29 3.70
N LYS A 33 -14.53 15.02 4.05
CA LYS A 33 -14.90 15.21 5.47
C LYS A 33 -15.23 13.86 6.10
N GLY A 34 -14.47 13.45 7.11
CA GLY A 34 -14.64 12.18 7.83
C GLY A 34 -14.27 10.89 7.07
N GLU A 35 -13.74 10.99 5.85
CA GLU A 35 -13.22 9.81 5.13
C GLU A 35 -12.05 10.14 4.19
N LEU A 36 -11.14 9.18 4.04
CA LEU A 36 -10.12 9.18 3.00
C LEU A 36 -10.50 8.14 1.95
N VAL A 37 -10.67 8.57 0.69
CA VAL A 37 -10.99 7.66 -0.40
C VAL A 37 -9.73 7.40 -1.23
N LEU A 38 -9.36 6.13 -1.35
CA LEU A 38 -8.23 5.65 -2.15
C LEU A 38 -8.77 4.91 -3.36
N TRP A 39 -8.32 5.29 -4.55
CA TRP A 39 -8.45 4.45 -5.74
C TRP A 39 -7.09 3.81 -6.01
N VAL A 40 -7.06 2.48 -5.94
CA VAL A 40 -5.84 1.71 -6.20
C VAL A 40 -6.04 0.98 -7.52
N SER A 41 -5.19 1.31 -8.49
CA SER A 41 -5.27 0.77 -9.85
C SER A 41 -4.07 -0.11 -10.13
N ASN A 42 -4.28 -1.18 -10.89
CA ASN A 42 -3.20 -1.99 -11.42
C ASN A 42 -2.92 -1.64 -12.89
N PRO A 43 -2.01 -0.70 -13.19
CA PRO A 43 -1.64 -0.37 -14.57
C PRO A 43 -0.75 -1.44 -15.23
N ASN A 44 -0.31 -2.45 -14.47
CA ASN A 44 0.69 -3.41 -14.90
C ASN A 44 0.06 -4.54 -15.73
N THR A 45 0.87 -5.22 -16.53
CA THR A 45 0.43 -6.36 -17.34
C THR A 45 0.31 -7.67 -16.56
N VAL A 46 0.67 -7.66 -15.27
CA VAL A 46 0.61 -8.80 -14.36
C VAL A 46 -0.37 -8.54 -13.23
N LYS A 47 -0.91 -9.62 -12.65
CA LYS A 47 -1.71 -9.52 -11.42
C LYS A 47 -0.89 -8.98 -10.25
N VAL A 48 -1.53 -8.19 -9.41
CA VAL A 48 -0.96 -7.64 -8.17
C VAL A 48 -1.88 -7.99 -7.02
N GLU A 49 -1.33 -8.45 -5.90
CA GLU A 49 -2.09 -8.58 -4.66
C GLU A 49 -1.81 -7.34 -3.81
N ILE A 50 -2.83 -6.71 -3.24
CA ILE A 50 -2.65 -5.58 -2.31
C ILE A 50 -3.21 -5.95 -0.94
N ASP A 51 -2.50 -5.55 0.12
CA ASP A 51 -3.06 -5.65 1.47
C ASP A 51 -4.22 -4.66 1.59
N ASN A 52 -5.24 -4.99 2.37
CA ASN A 52 -6.29 -4.03 2.73
C ASN A 52 -5.80 -2.96 3.72
N GLU A 53 -4.79 -3.28 4.52
CA GLU A 53 -4.15 -2.34 5.45
C GLU A 53 -3.50 -1.17 4.70
N ILE A 54 -3.44 -0.01 5.36
CA ILE A 54 -2.64 1.13 4.93
C ILE A 54 -1.80 1.63 6.09
N GLU A 55 -0.70 2.29 5.78
CA GLU A 55 -0.05 3.18 6.72
C GLU A 55 -0.35 4.62 6.33
N LEU A 56 -0.63 5.45 7.32
CA LEU A 56 -0.87 6.87 7.13
C LEU A 56 0.20 7.66 7.90
N TYR A 57 0.72 8.70 7.26
CA TYR A 57 1.74 9.57 7.83
C TYR A 57 1.34 11.04 7.68
N GLU A 58 1.71 11.85 8.66
CA GLU A 58 1.59 13.30 8.65
C GLU A 58 2.97 13.95 8.60
N TYR A 59 3.10 15.08 7.90
CA TYR A 59 4.33 15.85 7.88
C TYR A 59 4.29 16.99 8.90
N ILE A 60 5.08 16.86 9.97
CA ILE A 60 5.25 17.87 11.03
C ILE A 60 6.68 18.44 11.10
N GLY A 61 7.36 18.49 9.94
CA GLY A 61 8.81 18.74 9.83
C GLY A 61 9.63 17.46 9.58
N PHE A 62 9.02 16.30 9.84
CA PHE A 62 9.42 14.97 9.38
C PHE A 62 8.15 14.12 9.20
N TRP A 63 8.25 12.96 8.55
CA TRP A 63 7.12 12.03 8.39
C TRP A 63 6.87 11.26 9.68
N GLN A 64 5.72 11.50 10.32
CA GLN A 64 5.28 10.80 11.52
C GLN A 64 4.15 9.84 11.16
N LYS A 65 4.26 8.57 11.55
CA LYS A 65 3.19 7.58 11.37
C LYS A 65 2.02 7.94 12.29
N LEU A 66 0.83 8.04 11.73
CA LEU A 66 -0.42 8.19 12.47
C LEU A 66 -0.96 6.83 12.89
N ASP A 67 -1.54 6.77 14.07
CA ASP A 67 -2.40 5.67 14.49
C ASP A 67 -3.86 6.14 14.40
N PRO A 68 -4.58 5.81 13.33
CA PRO A 68 -5.96 6.24 13.17
C PRO A 68 -6.94 5.37 13.97
N GLU A 69 -6.46 4.41 14.78
CA GLU A 69 -7.27 3.42 15.51
C GLU A 69 -8.19 2.58 14.60
N ILE A 70 -7.85 2.48 13.31
CA ILE A 70 -8.63 1.75 12.32
C ILE A 70 -8.21 0.28 12.32
N VAL A 71 -9.17 -0.60 12.57
CA VAL A 71 -8.96 -2.04 12.47
C VAL A 71 -9.17 -2.49 11.03
N PHE A 72 -8.08 -2.89 10.37
CA PHE A 72 -8.15 -3.53 9.07
C PHE A 72 -8.36 -5.03 9.23
N LEU A 73 -9.34 -5.59 8.51
CA LEU A 73 -9.35 -7.03 8.28
C LEU A 73 -8.14 -7.37 7.41
N ASN A 74 -7.26 -8.23 7.91
CA ASN A 74 -6.09 -8.72 7.18
C ASN A 74 -6.57 -9.60 6.01
N ARG A 75 -6.78 -8.95 4.86
CA ARG A 75 -7.23 -9.55 3.61
C ARG A 75 -6.37 -9.02 2.48
N ARG A 76 -6.03 -9.91 1.56
CA ARG A 76 -5.40 -9.56 0.29
C ARG A 76 -6.47 -9.43 -0.78
N ILE A 77 -6.37 -8.36 -1.56
CA ILE A 77 -7.23 -8.10 -2.71
C ILE A 77 -6.38 -8.34 -3.94
N VAL A 78 -6.85 -9.19 -4.85
CA VAL A 78 -6.15 -9.45 -6.11
C VAL A 78 -6.68 -8.48 -7.15
N LEU A 79 -5.79 -7.68 -7.73
CA LEU A 79 -6.07 -6.79 -8.85
C LEU A 79 -5.53 -7.42 -10.14
N ILE A 80 -6.41 -7.66 -11.11
CA ILE A 80 -5.98 -8.02 -12.47
C ILE A 80 -5.54 -6.77 -13.25
N PRO A 81 -4.78 -6.92 -14.35
CA PRO A 81 -4.38 -5.78 -15.20
C PRO A 81 -5.57 -4.88 -15.59
N GLY A 82 -5.43 -3.57 -15.37
CA GLY A 82 -6.44 -2.57 -15.66
C GLY A 82 -7.55 -2.44 -14.61
N GLU A 83 -7.55 -3.25 -13.55
CA GLU A 83 -8.55 -3.17 -12.50
C GLU A 83 -8.24 -2.02 -11.53
N THR A 84 -9.30 -1.35 -11.07
CA THR A 84 -9.25 -0.33 -10.03
C THR A 84 -10.22 -0.70 -8.93
N ILE A 85 -9.77 -0.63 -7.69
CA ILE A 85 -10.64 -0.71 -6.52
C ILE A 85 -10.76 0.64 -5.83
N GLU A 86 -11.91 0.85 -5.22
CA GLU A 86 -12.13 1.94 -4.29
C GLU A 86 -12.07 1.41 -2.86
N GLN A 87 -11.25 2.04 -2.03
CA GLN A 87 -11.17 1.80 -0.60
C GLN A 87 -11.52 3.09 0.15
N ARG A 88 -12.50 3.02 1.04
CA ARG A 88 -12.88 4.13 1.93
C ARG A 88 -12.37 3.86 3.32
N ILE A 89 -11.75 4.87 3.91
CA ILE A 89 -11.09 4.78 5.20
C ILE A 89 -11.73 5.85 6.10
N PRO A 90 -12.46 5.46 7.16
CA PRO A 90 -13.13 6.40 8.04
C PRO A 90 -12.09 7.10 8.93
N VAL A 91 -11.55 8.21 8.45
CA VAL A 91 -10.58 9.04 9.16
C VAL A 91 -10.89 10.50 8.87
N ASP A 92 -10.86 11.33 9.91
CA ASP A 92 -10.96 12.77 9.77
C ASP A 92 -9.56 13.38 9.94
N LEU A 93 -9.06 13.99 8.88
CA LEU A 93 -7.71 14.56 8.86
C LEU A 93 -7.79 16.08 8.93
N PRO A 94 -7.05 16.73 9.85
CA PRO A 94 -6.95 18.17 9.86
C PRO A 94 -6.23 18.69 8.59
N PRO A 95 -6.29 19.99 8.30
CA PRO A 95 -5.52 20.58 7.21
C PRO A 95 -4.01 20.32 7.40
N GLY A 96 -3.36 19.79 6.37
CA GLY A 96 -1.98 19.31 6.49
C GLY A 96 -1.46 18.57 5.27
N ARG A 97 -0.18 18.18 5.34
CA ARG A 97 0.47 17.32 4.33
C ARG A 97 0.57 15.90 4.86
N TYR A 98 0.14 14.96 4.04
CA TYR A 98 0.02 13.56 4.42
C TYR A 98 0.65 12.65 3.37
N LYS A 99 0.97 11.43 3.78
CA LYS A 99 1.43 10.35 2.91
C LYS A 99 0.72 9.06 3.28
N VAL A 100 0.19 8.36 2.28
CA VAL A 100 -0.33 7.01 2.45
C VAL A 100 0.68 6.02 1.90
N VAL A 101 0.85 4.89 2.58
CA VAL A 101 1.65 3.76 2.09
C VAL A 101 0.75 2.54 1.98
N LYS A 102 0.73 1.95 0.80
CA LYS A 102 0.07 0.67 0.51
C LYS A 102 1.13 -0.39 0.25
N PHE A 103 0.85 -1.61 0.70
CA PHE A 103 1.70 -2.73 0.36
C PHE A 103 1.08 -3.56 -0.74
N ALA A 104 1.89 -3.84 -1.75
CA ALA A 104 1.57 -4.69 -2.88
C ALA A 104 2.49 -5.91 -2.91
N TYR A 105 2.00 -7.03 -3.42
CA TYR A 105 2.73 -8.27 -3.58
C TYR A 105 2.68 -8.71 -5.03
N VAL A 106 3.87 -8.96 -5.57
CA VAL A 106 4.05 -9.34 -6.97
C VAL A 106 5.02 -10.49 -6.99
N LYS A 107 4.57 -11.65 -7.47
CA LYS A 107 5.39 -12.87 -7.54
C LYS A 107 6.09 -13.20 -6.20
N GLY A 108 5.44 -12.92 -5.07
CA GLY A 108 5.96 -13.16 -3.72
C GLY A 108 6.83 -12.04 -3.13
N ALA A 109 7.17 -11.00 -3.90
CA ALA A 109 7.89 -9.83 -3.41
C ALA A 109 6.92 -8.79 -2.85
N LYS A 110 7.23 -8.22 -1.68
CA LYS A 110 6.46 -7.14 -1.05
C LYS A 110 7.05 -5.78 -1.46
N ILE A 111 6.21 -4.88 -1.95
CA ILE A 111 6.54 -3.54 -2.44
C ILE A 111 5.70 -2.52 -1.65
N GLY A 112 6.33 -1.46 -1.15
CA GLY A 112 5.65 -0.32 -0.56
C GLY A 112 5.42 0.76 -1.62
N VAL A 113 4.17 1.14 -1.85
CA VAL A 113 3.77 2.20 -2.78
C VAL A 113 3.34 3.38 -1.94
N GLU A 114 4.00 4.52 -2.14
CA GLU A 114 3.76 5.73 -1.38
C GLU A 114 3.04 6.79 -2.22
N LYS A 115 2.07 7.48 -1.62
CA LYS A 115 1.41 8.64 -2.23
C LYS A 115 1.29 9.78 -1.25
N GLU A 116 1.94 10.89 -1.56
CA GLU A 116 1.74 12.15 -0.85
C GLU A 116 0.47 12.87 -1.33
N PHE A 117 -0.22 13.54 -0.40
CA PHE A 117 -1.38 14.37 -0.66
C PHE A 117 -1.48 15.52 0.35
N THR A 118 -2.37 16.48 0.10
CA THR A 118 -2.60 17.63 0.97
C THR A 118 -4.08 17.75 1.27
N VAL A 119 -4.41 17.89 2.55
CA VAL A 119 -5.76 18.24 3.03
C VAL A 119 -5.80 19.76 3.20
N ARG A 120 -6.83 20.39 2.62
CA ARG A 120 -7.02 21.84 2.63
C ARG A 120 -8.17 22.24 3.53
#